data_AF-A0A1W9S5X2-F1
#
_entry.id   AF-A0A1W9S5X2-F1
#
_cell.length_a   1.000
_cell.length_b   1.000
_cell.length_c   1.000
_cell.angle_alpha   90.00
_cell.angle_beta   90.00
_cell.angle_gamma   90.00
#
_symmetry.space_group_name_H-M   'P 1'
#
loop_
_entity.id
_entity.type
_entity.pdbx_description
1 polymer ?
#
loop_
_entity_poly.entity_id
_entity_poly.type
_entity_poly.pdbx_seq_one_letter_code
_entity_poly.pdbx_strand_id
1 'polypeptide(L)'
;MDVFKKGKMWYIDYHVDGQRKREIVGYSHKMAENVLARRKVQIAKDRFSDVAKKAKTSFKIISDIYIEYAKNNKFHQRGKVTGVF
;
A
#
# COMPACT_ATOMS: atom_id res chain seq x y z
N MET A 1 -11.15 1.39 17.06
CA MET A 1 -9.90 1.46 17.84
C MET A 1 -10.31 1.87 19.24
N ASP A 2 -9.80 1.21 20.27
CA ASP A 2 -10.26 1.47 21.64
C ASP A 2 -9.14 1.20 22.67
N VAL A 3 -9.32 1.73 23.88
CA VAL A 3 -8.46 1.48 25.04
C VAL A 3 -9.22 0.56 25.99
N PHE A 4 -8.58 -0.52 26.43
CA PHE A 4 -9.20 -1.45 27.37
C PHE A 4 -8.23 -1.90 28.44
N LYS A 5 -8.77 -2.28 29.61
CA LYS A 5 -8.00 -2.77 30.75
C LYS A 5 -8.03 -4.29 30.79
N LYS A 6 -6.88 -4.91 31.01
CA LYS A 6 -6.77 -6.35 31.31
C LYS A 6 -5.86 -6.54 32.51
N GLY A 7 -6.44 -6.98 33.63
CA GLY A 7 -5.75 -7.03 34.92
C GLY A 7 -5.37 -5.63 35.42
N LYS A 8 -4.09 -5.40 35.70
CA LYS A 8 -3.56 -4.08 36.12
C LYS A 8 -3.05 -3.23 34.96
N MET A 9 -3.01 -3.79 33.74
CA MET A 9 -2.42 -3.15 32.57
C MET A 9 -3.51 -2.62 31.63
N TRP A 10 -3.18 -1.53 30.96
CA TRP A 10 -3.96 -0.92 29.88
C TRP A 10 -3.36 -1.28 28.53
N TYR A 11 -4.27 -1.54 27.60
CA TYR A 11 -4.00 -1.98 26.25
C TYR A 11 -4.66 -1.02 25.28
N ILE A 12 -4.03 -0.84 24.13
CA ILE A 12 -4.62 -0.15 22.99
C ILE A 12 -4.88 -1.16 21.89
N ASP A 13 -6.00 -0.98 21.20
CA ASP A 13 -6.40 -1.79 20.05
C ASP A 13 -6.67 -0.90 18.85
N TYR A 14 -5.94 -1.15 17.77
CA TYR A 14 -6.02 -0.33 16.58
C TYR A 14 -5.75 -1.12 15.30
N HIS A 15 -6.18 -0.59 14.16
CA HIS A 15 -5.97 -1.22 12.85
C HIS A 15 -4.95 -0.44 12.03
N VAL A 16 -4.02 -1.15 11.40
CA VAL A 16 -3.02 -0.63 10.46
C VAL A 16 -2.92 -1.60 9.29
N ASP A 17 -3.00 -1.11 8.06
CA ASP A 17 -2.86 -1.91 6.84
C ASP A 17 -3.76 -3.16 6.80
N GLY A 18 -4.99 -3.03 7.30
CA GLY A 18 -5.97 -4.12 7.34
C GLY A 18 -5.73 -5.15 8.46
N GLN A 19 -4.68 -5.00 9.27
CA GLN A 19 -4.38 -5.88 10.39
C GLN A 19 -4.72 -5.22 11.73
N ARG A 20 -5.27 -6.02 12.66
CA ARG A 20 -5.53 -5.60 14.04
C ARG A 20 -4.25 -5.74 14.87
N LYS A 21 -3.81 -4.65 15.50
CA LYS A 21 -2.68 -4.62 16.42
C LYS A 21 -3.14 -4.27 17.83
N ARG A 22 -2.64 -5.02 18.81
CA ARG A 22 -2.84 -4.75 20.24
C ARG A 22 -1.50 -4.54 20.92
N GLU A 23 -1.37 -3.45 21.65
CA GLU A 23 -0.15 -3.09 22.37
C GLU A 23 -0.46 -2.86 23.85
N ILE A 24 0.46 -3.29 24.72
CA ILE A 24 0.44 -2.97 26.15
C ILE A 24 1.05 -1.59 26.32
N VAL A 25 0.38 -0.70 27.04
CA VAL A 25 0.91 0.65 27.33
C VAL A 25 1.44 0.75 28.75
N GLY A 26 0.72 0.22 29.75
CA GLY A 26 1.14 0.26 31.15
C GLY A 26 -0.02 0.46 32.12
N TYR A 27 0.24 1.06 33.28
CA TYR A 27 -0.73 1.12 34.39
C TYR A 27 -1.70 2.31 34.36
N SER A 28 -1.48 3.30 33.48
CA SER A 28 -2.28 4.52 33.41
C SER A 28 -3.21 4.56 32.19
N HIS A 29 -4.50 4.80 32.43
CA HIS A 29 -5.51 4.96 31.38
C HIS A 29 -5.19 6.12 30.45
N LYS A 30 -4.91 7.28 31.04
CA LYS A 30 -4.61 8.51 30.32
C LYS A 30 -3.37 8.37 29.44
N MET A 31 -2.40 7.58 29.88
CA MET A 31 -1.22 7.26 29.07
C MET A 31 -1.61 6.41 27.85
N ALA A 32 -2.48 5.43 28.01
CA ALA A 32 -2.97 4.61 26.90
C ALA A 32 -3.76 5.42 25.87
N GLU A 33 -4.62 6.34 26.30
CA GLU A 33 -5.30 7.29 25.41
C GLU A 33 -4.32 8.15 24.60
N ASN A 34 -3.31 8.72 25.27
CA ASN A 34 -2.28 9.54 24.63
C ASN A 34 -1.47 8.74 23.60
N VAL A 35 -1.11 7.49 23.91
CA VAL A 35 -0.39 6.62 22.97
C VAL A 35 -1.29 6.28 21.78
N LEU A 36 -2.57 5.97 22.01
CA LEU A 36 -3.53 5.72 20.92
C LEU A 36 -3.67 6.95 20.01
N ALA A 37 -3.74 8.15 20.57
CA ALA A 37 -3.77 9.40 19.80
C ALA A 37 -2.51 9.57 18.94
N ARG A 38 -1.31 9.35 19.52
CA ARG A 38 -0.04 9.38 18.78
C ARG A 38 -0.01 8.37 17.63
N ARG A 39 -0.49 7.15 17.85
CA ARG A 39 -0.59 6.11 16.81
C ARG A 39 -1.52 6.52 15.69
N LYS A 40 -2.68 7.11 15.98
CA LYS A 40 -3.59 7.63 14.95
C LYS A 40 -2.92 8.68 14.06
N VAL A 41 -2.19 9.61 14.68
CA VAL A 41 -1.42 10.63 13.95
C VAL A 41 -0.33 10.00 13.08
N GLN A 42 0.40 9.00 13.62
CA GLN A 42 1.42 8.28 12.87
C GLN A 42 0.84 7.54 11.66
N ILE A 43 -0.27 6.81 11.83
CA ILE A 43 -0.95 6.09 10.73
C ILE A 43 -1.45 7.05 9.66
N ALA A 44 -2.03 8.19 10.07
CA ALA A 44 -2.42 9.23 9.12
C ALA A 44 -1.19 9.75 8.38
N LYS A 45 -0.12 10.07 9.10
CA LYS A 45 1.12 10.57 8.50
C LYS A 45 1.77 9.57 7.55
N ASP A 46 1.79 8.28 7.86
CA ASP A 46 2.37 7.26 7.00
C ASP A 46 1.52 7.03 5.74
N ARG A 47 0.18 7.13 5.85
CA ARG A 47 -0.74 7.05 4.72
C ARG A 47 -0.67 8.26 3.79
N PHE A 48 -0.50 9.44 4.38
CA PHE A 48 -0.39 10.72 3.67
C PHE A 48 1.05 11.22 3.58
N SER A 49 2.04 10.34 3.76
CA SER A 49 3.44 10.72 3.57
C SER A 49 3.63 10.89 2.08
N ASP A 50 3.37 12.11 1.62
CA ASP A 50 3.55 12.67 0.28
C ASP A 50 5.03 12.68 -0.16
N VAL A 51 5.84 11.73 0.30
CA VAL A 51 6.96 11.28 -0.50
C VAL A 51 6.34 10.51 -1.65
N ALA A 52 5.77 11.25 -2.60
CA ALA A 52 5.53 10.78 -3.94
C ALA A 52 6.85 10.15 -4.37
N LYS A 53 6.94 8.82 -4.25
CA LYS A 53 8.10 8.06 -4.68
C LYS A 53 8.18 8.40 -6.15
N LYS A 54 9.09 9.32 -6.53
CA LYS A 54 9.27 9.74 -7.91
C LYS A 54 9.49 8.44 -8.68
N ALA A 55 8.48 8.01 -9.43
CA ALA A 55 8.59 6.80 -10.19
C ALA A 55 9.78 7.02 -11.13
N LYS A 56 10.83 6.19 -11.00
CA LYS A 56 12.06 6.33 -11.80
C LYS A 56 11.75 6.31 -13.30
N THR A 57 10.63 5.69 -13.66
CA THR A 57 10.14 5.56 -15.02
C THR A 57 8.62 5.68 -14.99
N SER A 58 8.04 6.44 -15.90
CA SER A 58 6.59 6.54 -16.04
C SER A 58 6.04 5.31 -16.78
N PHE A 59 4.77 4.97 -16.52
CA PHE A 59 4.09 3.89 -17.25
C PHE A 59 4.16 4.08 -18.77
N LYS A 60 4.09 5.34 -19.23
CA LYS A 60 4.21 5.70 -20.64
C LYS A 60 5.52 5.21 -21.28
N ILE A 61 6.66 5.44 -20.61
CA ILE A 61 7.97 5.01 -21.14
C ILE A 61 8.01 3.47 -21.25
N ILE A 62 7.49 2.76 -20.25
CA ILE A 62 7.44 1.30 -20.25
C ILE A 62 6.50 0.77 -21.35
N SER A 63 5.35 1.42 -21.54
CA SER A 63 4.40 1.01 -22.58
C SER A 63 4.96 1.20 -23.98
N ASP A 64 5.70 2.29 -24.23
CA ASP A 64 6.29 2.57 -25.53
C ASP A 64 7.35 1.51 -25.89
N ILE A 65 8.23 1.16 -24.94
CA ILE A 65 9.23 0.09 -25.09
C ILE A 65 8.55 -1.27 -25.33
N TYR A 66 7.46 -1.57 -24.61
CA TYR A 66 6.75 -2.83 -24.77
C TYR A 66 6.07 -2.97 -26.13
N ILE A 67 5.45 -1.89 -26.64
CA ILE A 67 4.80 -1.89 -27.96
C ILE A 67 5.84 -2.14 -29.05
N GLU A 68 7.02 -1.53 -28.96
CA GLU A 68 8.12 -1.76 -29.90
C GLU A 68 8.58 -3.23 -29.88
N TYR A 69 8.80 -3.80 -28.69
CA TYR A 69 9.13 -5.22 -28.54
C TYR A 69 8.04 -6.13 -29.12
N ALA A 70 6.77 -5.84 -28.85
CA ALA A 70 5.64 -6.68 -29.27
C ALA A 70 5.45 -6.70 -30.79
N LYS A 71 5.70 -5.57 -31.48
CA LYS A 71 5.67 -5.50 -32.95
C LYS A 71 6.66 -6.47 -33.59
N ASN A 72 7.82 -6.67 -32.98
CA ASN A 72 8.88 -7.51 -33.54
C ASN A 72 8.77 -8.98 -33.11
N ASN A 73 8.22 -9.27 -31.93
CA ASN A 73 8.28 -10.61 -31.33
C ASN A 73 6.92 -11.31 -31.18
N LYS A 74 5.80 -10.58 -31.25
CA LYS A 74 4.46 -11.13 -31.02
C LYS A 74 3.49 -10.92 -32.18
N PHE A 75 3.92 -10.26 -33.26
CA PHE A 75 3.11 -10.13 -34.46
C PHE A 75 3.01 -11.48 -35.16
N HIS A 76 1.97 -12.25 -34.84
CA HIS A 76 1.61 -13.45 -35.58
C HIS A 76 1.42 -13.07 -37.05
N GLN A 77 2.13 -13.76 -37.94
CA GLN A 77 1.89 -13.67 -39.38
C GLN A 77 0.43 -14.03 -39.65
N ARG A 78 -0.44 -13.03 -39.82
CA ARG A 78 -1.75 -13.25 -40.45
C ARG A 78 -1.45 -13.82 -41.84
N GLY A 79 -1.86 -15.06 -42.06
CA GLY A 79 -1.55 -15.83 -43.26
C GLY A 79 -1.74 -14.99 -44.52
N LYS A 80 -0.72 -14.98 -45.38
CA LYS A 80 -0.83 -14.48 -46.74
C LYS A 80 -1.85 -15.35 -47.46
N VAL A 81 -3.11 -14.92 -47.50
CA VAL A 81 -4.08 -15.47 -48.46
C VAL A 81 -3.65 -14.92 -49.81
N THR A 82 -2.82 -15.70 -50.51
CA THR A 82 -2.51 -15.49 -51.92
C THR A 82 -3.73 -15.93 -52.71
N GLY A 83 -4.67 -15.01 -52.91
CA GLY A 83 -5.72 -15.16 -53.90
C GLY A 83 -5.10 -15.03 -55.28
N VAL A 84 -4.78 -16.17 -55.89
CA VAL A 84 -4.57 -16.28 -57.34
C VAL A 84 -5.93 -16.05 -57.99
N PHE A 85 -6.06 -14.95 -58.74
CA PHE A 85 -7.11 -14.72 -59.72
C PHE A 85 -6.58 -15.11 -61.10
#